data_AF-A0A4R2CCZ3-F1
#
_entry.id   AF-A0A4R2CCZ3-F1
#
_cell.length_a   1.000
_cell.length_b   1.000
_cell.length_c   1.000
_cell.angle_alpha   90.00
_cell.angle_beta   90.00
_cell.angle_gamma   90.00
#
_symmetry.space_group_name_H-M   'P 1'
#
loop_
_entity.id
_entity.type
_entity.pdbx_description
1 polymer ?
#
loop_
_entity_poly.entity_id
_entity_poly.type
_entity_poly.pdbx_seq_one_letter_code
_entity_poly.pdbx_strand_id
1 'polypeptide(L)'
;MGDLLRSTVGYDDEYLLTYRTEPVEIVVNSVYELDDLGMFETYEASTNHIGQVLFGHRWTPSRDKLTLDQLEQIEDVEELLAELEHRDRAEYQQRFTATVHARFEQLRTDEPQRYPEHLTVTVRFADEDASYPISNDDLTDGWGSDLGSLLYQHARETTPLPGTDTAPDWMAGQRHADTVLAAGHWPHLRIPTLAHYGVPTNTRKD
;
A
#
# COMPACT_ATOMS: atom_id res chain seq x y z
N MET A 1 27.15 -38.85 -37.18
CA MET A 1 27.79 -38.26 -35.99
C MET A 1 27.05 -36.97 -35.68
N GLY A 2 25.82 -37.15 -35.19
CA GLY A 2 24.94 -36.07 -34.78
C GLY A 2 25.07 -35.96 -33.28
N ASP A 3 25.56 -34.81 -32.83
CA ASP A 3 25.45 -34.43 -31.43
C ASP A 3 25.44 -32.89 -31.34
N LEU A 4 24.45 -32.32 -32.02
CA LEU A 4 24.18 -30.88 -32.08
C LEU A 4 22.73 -30.64 -31.66
N LEU A 5 22.35 -31.25 -30.52
CA LEU A 5 21.08 -31.03 -29.83
C LEU A 5 21.34 -31.06 -28.31
N ARG A 6 22.21 -30.16 -27.82
CA ARG A 6 22.15 -29.76 -26.41
C ARG A 6 21.07 -28.70 -26.27
N SER A 7 19.86 -29.22 -26.07
CA SER A 7 18.84 -28.73 -25.13
C SER A 7 18.84 -27.21 -24.90
N THR A 8 17.97 -26.52 -25.62
CA THR A 8 17.39 -25.22 -25.27
C THR A 8 16.55 -25.36 -23.98
N VAL A 9 17.20 -25.66 -22.86
CA VAL A 9 16.65 -25.39 -21.54
C VAL A 9 16.96 -23.93 -21.28
N GLY A 10 15.91 -23.14 -20.97
CA GLY A 10 16.01 -21.69 -20.81
C GLY A 10 17.24 -21.30 -19.98
N TYR A 11 17.98 -20.30 -20.47
CA TYR A 11 19.05 -19.70 -19.69
C TYR A 11 18.49 -19.34 -18.32
N ASP A 12 19.22 -19.72 -17.26
CA ASP A 12 18.90 -19.34 -15.88
C ASP A 12 18.70 -17.81 -15.84
N ASP A 13 17.68 -17.32 -15.12
CA ASP A 13 17.35 -15.88 -15.08
C ASP A 13 18.56 -15.05 -14.66
N GLU A 14 19.45 -15.63 -13.85
CA GLU A 14 20.75 -15.10 -13.47
C GLU A 14 21.67 -14.77 -14.66
N TYR A 15 21.72 -15.64 -15.67
CA TYR A 15 22.49 -15.41 -16.89
C TYR A 15 21.91 -14.26 -17.71
N LEU A 16 20.58 -14.12 -17.75
CA LEU A 16 19.91 -13.07 -18.51
C LEU A 16 20.12 -11.68 -17.88
N LEU A 17 20.18 -11.58 -16.56
CA LEU A 17 20.46 -10.32 -15.86
C LEU A 17 21.84 -9.75 -16.21
N THR A 18 22.83 -10.61 -16.45
CA THR A 18 24.22 -10.19 -16.75
C THR A 18 24.34 -9.40 -18.06
N TYR A 19 23.41 -9.61 -19.00
CA TYR A 19 23.40 -8.94 -20.31
C TYR A 19 22.23 -7.98 -20.49
N ARG A 20 21.40 -7.80 -19.46
CA ARG A 20 20.19 -6.98 -19.55
C ARG A 20 20.59 -5.49 -19.59
N THR A 21 20.10 -4.79 -20.60
CA THR A 21 20.30 -3.34 -20.75
C THR A 21 19.06 -2.52 -20.38
N GLU A 22 17.88 -3.14 -20.43
CA GLU A 22 16.64 -2.50 -20.03
C GLU A 22 16.47 -2.55 -18.50
N PRO A 23 15.89 -1.53 -17.87
CA PRO A 23 15.58 -1.59 -16.45
C PRO A 23 14.70 -2.79 -16.12
N VAL A 24 14.87 -3.35 -14.93
CA VAL A 24 13.86 -4.22 -14.33
C VAL A 24 12.76 -3.30 -13.80
N GLU A 25 11.59 -3.33 -14.44
CA GLU A 25 10.44 -2.53 -14.04
C GLU A 25 9.59 -3.29 -13.02
N ILE A 26 9.28 -2.64 -11.91
CA ILE A 26 8.31 -3.10 -10.92
C ILE A 26 7.06 -2.22 -11.05
N VAL A 27 5.93 -2.84 -11.37
CA VAL A 27 4.65 -2.16 -11.59
C VAL A 27 3.72 -2.48 -10.43
N VAL A 28 3.27 -1.46 -9.71
CA VAL A 28 2.54 -1.62 -8.45
C VAL A 28 1.21 -0.89 -8.51
N ASN A 29 0.13 -1.50 -8.03
CA ASN A 29 -1.11 -0.79 -7.75
C ASN A 29 -1.17 -0.48 -6.25
N SER A 30 -0.81 0.76 -5.86
CA SER A 30 -0.80 1.15 -4.44
C SER A 30 -2.17 1.08 -3.77
N VAL A 31 -3.26 1.17 -4.54
CA VAL A 31 -4.60 1.05 -3.98
C VAL A 31 -4.90 -0.41 -3.65
N TYR A 32 -4.56 -1.36 -4.53
CA TYR A 32 -4.70 -2.77 -4.16
C TYR A 32 -3.84 -3.15 -2.95
N GLU A 33 -2.60 -2.65 -2.85
CA GLU A 33 -1.75 -2.93 -1.68
C GLU A 33 -2.38 -2.44 -0.36
N LEU A 34 -2.94 -1.23 -0.36
CA LEU A 34 -3.53 -0.64 0.83
C LEU A 34 -4.91 -1.24 1.15
N ASP A 35 -5.69 -1.62 0.13
CA ASP A 35 -6.98 -2.31 0.27
C ASP A 35 -6.82 -3.73 0.83
N ASP A 36 -5.82 -4.48 0.36
CA ASP A 36 -5.47 -5.81 0.89
C ASP A 36 -5.20 -5.78 2.41
N LEU A 37 -4.66 -4.67 2.90
CA LEU A 37 -4.35 -4.44 4.33
C LEU A 37 -5.52 -3.84 5.11
N GLY A 38 -6.60 -3.47 4.44
CA GLY A 38 -7.78 -2.82 4.99
C GLY A 38 -7.55 -1.34 5.35
N MET A 39 -6.51 -0.70 4.81
CA MET A 39 -6.12 0.64 5.25
C MET A 39 -7.15 1.71 4.88
N PHE A 40 -7.91 1.52 3.79
CA PHE A 40 -8.99 2.44 3.41
C PHE A 40 -10.12 2.46 4.45
N GLU A 41 -10.44 1.31 5.04
CA GLU A 41 -11.46 1.20 6.07
C GLU A 41 -11.10 2.00 7.33
N THR A 42 -9.84 2.37 7.55
CA THR A 42 -9.45 3.23 8.69
C THR A 42 -9.97 4.67 8.54
N TYR A 43 -10.10 5.17 7.31
CA TYR A 43 -10.67 6.49 7.01
C TYR A 43 -12.18 6.46 7.19
N GLU A 44 -12.85 5.45 6.65
CA GLU A 44 -14.28 5.22 6.89
C GLU A 44 -14.59 5.04 8.38
N ALA A 45 -13.75 4.32 9.12
CA ALA A 45 -13.88 4.18 10.56
C ALA A 45 -13.79 5.54 11.28
N SER A 46 -12.89 6.43 10.83
CA SER A 46 -12.78 7.79 11.36
C SER A 46 -14.04 8.61 11.08
N THR A 47 -14.55 8.58 9.85
CA THR A 47 -15.82 9.22 9.49
C THR A 47 -16.97 8.69 10.34
N ASN A 48 -17.07 7.37 10.50
CA ASN A 48 -18.11 6.73 11.29
C ASN A 48 -18.04 7.13 12.76
N HIS A 49 -16.83 7.18 13.34
CA HIS A 49 -16.63 7.63 14.72
C HIS A 49 -17.05 9.08 14.90
N ILE A 50 -16.56 9.99 14.03
CA ILE A 50 -16.91 11.41 14.11
C ILE A 50 -18.41 11.62 13.92
N GLY A 51 -19.02 10.93 12.96
CA GLY A 51 -20.47 10.96 12.75
C GLY A 51 -21.26 10.50 13.97
N GLN A 52 -20.82 9.43 14.65
CA GLN A 52 -21.41 8.99 15.92
C GLN A 52 -21.26 10.06 17.01
N VAL A 53 -20.11 10.72 17.12
CA VAL A 53 -19.87 11.78 18.11
C VAL A 53 -20.76 13.01 17.83
N LEU A 54 -20.90 13.42 16.58
CA LEU A 54 -21.67 14.60 16.18
C LEU A 54 -23.19 14.38 16.24
N PHE A 55 -23.65 13.22 15.79
CA PHE A 55 -25.08 13.00 15.51
C PHE A 55 -25.71 11.85 16.31
N GLY A 56 -24.91 11.09 17.06
CA GLY A 56 -25.35 9.97 17.88
C GLY A 56 -26.20 8.97 17.08
N HIS A 57 -27.39 8.66 17.59
CA HIS A 57 -28.32 7.72 16.98
C HIS A 57 -28.87 8.12 15.59
N ARG A 58 -28.66 9.38 15.16
CA ARG A 58 -29.03 9.84 13.82
C ARG A 58 -27.97 9.51 12.79
N TRP A 59 -26.74 9.21 13.22
CA TRP A 59 -25.71 8.68 12.33
C TRP A 59 -26.08 7.27 11.86
N THR A 60 -26.27 7.13 10.54
CA THR A 60 -26.52 5.87 9.85
C THR A 60 -25.70 5.86 8.56
N PRO A 61 -25.33 4.68 8.03
CA PRO A 61 -24.64 4.61 6.74
C PRO A 61 -25.41 5.28 5.60
N SER A 62 -26.75 5.26 5.64
CA SER A 62 -27.61 5.93 4.66
C SER A 62 -27.69 7.46 4.83
N ARG A 63 -27.29 7.99 5.99
CA ARG A 63 -27.35 9.42 6.36
C ARG A 63 -28.74 10.07 6.24
N ASP A 64 -29.79 9.26 6.05
CA ASP A 64 -31.17 9.65 5.77
C ASP A 64 -31.84 10.45 6.89
N LYS A 65 -31.27 10.38 8.10
CA LYS A 65 -31.77 11.06 9.29
C LYS A 65 -31.11 12.41 9.54
N LEU A 66 -30.16 12.84 8.72
CA LEU A 66 -29.44 14.11 8.87
C LEU A 66 -30.16 15.26 8.13
N THR A 67 -30.01 16.48 8.62
CA THR A 67 -30.44 17.69 7.87
C THR A 67 -29.38 18.04 6.82
N LEU A 68 -29.70 18.95 5.89
CA LEU A 68 -28.73 19.43 4.89
C LEU A 68 -27.45 19.98 5.55
N ASP A 69 -27.57 20.89 6.52
CA ASP A 69 -26.41 21.44 7.24
C ASP A 69 -25.54 20.36 7.94
N GLN A 70 -26.16 19.23 8.34
CA GLN A 70 -25.44 18.13 8.98
C GLN A 70 -24.78 17.21 7.95
N LEU A 71 -25.34 17.11 6.74
CA LEU A 71 -24.71 16.45 5.60
C LEU A 71 -23.49 17.26 5.15
N GLU A 72 -23.62 18.57 5.00
CA GLU A 72 -22.49 19.46 4.68
C GLU A 72 -21.39 19.33 5.73
N GLN A 73 -21.74 19.32 7.02
CA GLN A 73 -20.75 19.16 8.09
C GLN A 73 -19.97 17.84 8.03
N ILE A 74 -20.59 16.72 7.61
CA ILE A 74 -19.85 15.45 7.48
C ILE A 74 -19.11 15.36 6.15
N GLU A 75 -19.62 15.99 5.09
CA GLU A 75 -18.90 16.12 3.82
C GLU A 75 -17.57 16.87 4.01
N ASP A 76 -17.54 17.94 4.82
CA ASP A 76 -16.31 18.65 5.20
C ASP A 76 -15.30 17.71 5.90
N VAL A 77 -15.78 16.78 6.74
CA VAL A 77 -14.94 15.80 7.44
C VAL A 77 -14.37 14.78 6.44
N GLU A 78 -15.21 14.31 5.51
CA GLU A 78 -14.83 13.34 4.48
C GLU A 78 -13.82 13.93 3.50
N GLU A 79 -13.97 15.20 3.13
CA GLU A 79 -12.98 15.90 2.28
C GLU A 79 -11.61 15.96 2.96
N LEU A 80 -11.55 16.33 4.23
CA LEU A 80 -10.30 16.36 4.99
C LEU A 80 -9.65 14.96 5.13
N LEU A 81 -10.46 13.92 5.29
CA LEU A 81 -9.98 12.54 5.36
C LEU A 81 -9.50 12.04 3.99
N ALA A 82 -10.20 12.37 2.91
CA ALA A 82 -9.79 12.05 1.54
C ALA A 82 -8.47 12.75 1.16
N GLU A 83 -8.28 14.01 1.58
CA GLU A 83 -7.01 14.72 1.41
C GLU A 83 -5.86 14.06 2.19
N LEU A 84 -6.14 13.55 3.39
CA LEU A 84 -5.15 12.78 4.16
C LEU A 84 -4.84 11.45 3.47
N GLU A 85 -5.85 10.72 3.02
CA GLU A 85 -5.71 9.46 2.28
C GLU A 85 -4.84 9.63 1.03
N HIS A 86 -5.08 10.68 0.24
CA HIS A 86 -4.28 10.97 -0.93
C HIS A 86 -2.81 11.21 -0.58
N ARG A 87 -2.53 11.97 0.50
CA ARG A 87 -1.16 12.21 0.98
C ARG A 87 -0.50 10.93 1.49
N ASP A 88 -1.22 10.12 2.25
CA ASP A 88 -0.74 8.86 2.78
C ASP A 88 -0.42 7.86 1.66
N ARG A 89 -1.24 7.83 0.61
CA ARG A 89 -0.97 7.02 -0.58
C ARG A 89 0.31 7.48 -1.28
N ALA A 90 0.48 8.78 -1.51
CA ALA A 90 1.70 9.32 -2.11
C ALA A 90 2.94 9.04 -1.24
N GLU A 91 2.79 9.12 0.07
CA GLU A 91 3.84 8.75 1.02
C GLU A 91 4.20 7.26 0.95
N TYR A 92 3.19 6.37 0.92
CA TYR A 92 3.41 4.94 0.75
C TYR A 92 4.16 4.63 -0.55
N GLN A 93 3.76 5.26 -1.66
CA GLN A 93 4.44 5.10 -2.95
C GLN A 93 5.93 5.50 -2.87
N GLN A 94 6.25 6.62 -2.22
CA GLN A 94 7.63 7.05 -2.01
C GLN A 94 8.42 6.07 -1.13
N ARG A 95 7.83 5.63 -0.01
CA ARG A 95 8.45 4.66 0.91
C ARG A 95 8.69 3.33 0.21
N PHE A 96 7.72 2.82 -0.53
CA PHE A 96 7.83 1.56 -1.28
C PHE A 96 8.96 1.61 -2.30
N THR A 97 9.03 2.68 -3.11
CA THR A 97 10.13 2.90 -4.05
C THR A 97 11.49 2.92 -3.34
N ALA A 98 11.58 3.61 -2.20
CA ALA A 98 12.81 3.65 -1.42
C ALA A 98 13.21 2.26 -0.88
N THR A 99 12.24 1.47 -0.39
CA THR A 99 12.47 0.08 0.08
C THR A 99 12.99 -0.82 -1.04
N VAL A 100 12.39 -0.75 -2.23
CA VAL A 100 12.86 -1.48 -3.43
C VAL A 100 14.31 -1.13 -3.74
N HIS A 101 14.63 0.17 -3.83
CA HIS A 101 15.98 0.59 -4.16
C HIS A 101 16.99 0.19 -3.09
N ALA A 102 16.67 0.38 -1.81
CA ALA A 102 17.54 -0.03 -0.72
C ALA A 102 17.85 -1.53 -0.76
N ARG A 103 16.83 -2.36 -1.02
CA ARG A 103 17.02 -3.80 -1.16
C ARG A 103 17.87 -4.16 -2.38
N PHE A 104 17.65 -3.50 -3.51
CA PHE A 104 18.45 -3.75 -4.71
C PHE A 104 19.92 -3.36 -4.53
N GLU A 105 20.21 -2.23 -3.88
CA GLU A 105 21.57 -1.82 -3.54
C GLU A 105 22.26 -2.80 -2.58
N GLN A 106 21.50 -3.34 -1.62
CA GLN A 106 22.00 -4.39 -0.74
C GLN A 106 22.38 -5.65 -1.54
N LEU A 107 21.48 -6.15 -2.38
CA LEU A 107 21.74 -7.32 -3.24
C LEU A 107 22.96 -7.09 -4.14
N ARG A 108 23.11 -5.88 -4.70
CA ARG A 108 24.28 -5.52 -5.51
C ARG A 108 25.58 -5.56 -4.73
N THR A 109 25.55 -5.14 -3.48
CA THR A 109 26.71 -5.16 -2.59
C THR A 109 27.07 -6.58 -2.17
N ASP A 110 26.06 -7.40 -1.86
CA ASP A 110 26.23 -8.76 -1.35
C ASP A 110 26.62 -9.75 -2.47
N GLU A 111 26.07 -9.59 -3.67
CA GLU A 111 26.25 -10.47 -4.83
C GLU A 111 26.62 -9.70 -6.12
N PRO A 112 27.76 -8.99 -6.17
CA PRO A 112 28.10 -8.10 -7.29
C PRO A 112 28.32 -8.81 -8.63
N GLN A 113 28.58 -10.12 -8.63
CA GLN A 113 28.68 -10.91 -9.86
C GLN A 113 27.31 -11.20 -10.48
N ARG A 114 26.28 -11.28 -9.64
CA ARG A 114 24.90 -11.56 -10.04
C ARG A 114 24.15 -10.30 -10.43
N TYR A 115 24.47 -9.19 -9.76
CA TYR A 115 23.85 -7.89 -9.98
C TYR A 115 24.92 -6.89 -10.43
N PRO A 116 25.16 -6.75 -11.74
CA PRO A 116 26.20 -5.87 -12.25
C PRO A 116 25.81 -4.39 -12.13
N GLU A 117 26.80 -3.49 -12.13
CA GLU A 117 26.59 -2.03 -11.93
C GLU A 117 25.67 -1.37 -12.97
N HIS A 118 25.58 -1.93 -14.18
CA HIS A 118 24.73 -1.40 -15.23
C HIS A 118 23.25 -1.79 -15.10
N LEU A 119 22.95 -2.79 -14.25
CA LEU A 119 21.58 -3.23 -14.03
C LEU A 119 20.85 -2.16 -13.22
N THR A 120 19.71 -1.71 -13.73
CA THR A 120 18.87 -0.69 -13.10
C THR A 120 17.50 -1.25 -12.75
N VAL A 121 16.90 -0.73 -11.70
CA VAL A 121 15.53 -1.06 -11.25
C VAL A 121 14.73 0.23 -11.25
N THR A 122 13.49 0.17 -11.73
CA THR A 122 12.54 1.29 -11.69
C THR A 122 11.23 0.83 -11.09
N VAL A 123 10.58 1.70 -10.32
CA VAL A 123 9.24 1.47 -9.77
C VAL A 123 8.27 2.41 -10.44
N ARG A 124 7.16 1.86 -10.96
CA ARG A 124 6.06 2.61 -11.54
C ARG A 124 4.77 2.24 -10.83
N PHE A 125 4.01 3.24 -10.41
CA PHE A 125 2.67 3.02 -9.88
C PHE A 125 1.65 3.07 -11.02
N ALA A 126 0.72 2.12 -11.00
CA ALA A 126 -0.42 2.11 -11.89
C ALA A 126 -1.28 3.35 -11.61
N ASP A 127 -1.53 4.13 -12.65
CA ASP A 127 -2.31 5.36 -12.54
C ASP A 127 -3.81 5.00 -12.58
N GLU A 128 -4.55 5.38 -11.54
CA GLU A 128 -5.98 5.10 -11.43
C GLU A 128 -6.82 5.92 -12.42
N ASP A 129 -6.32 7.10 -12.80
CA ASP A 129 -6.99 8.05 -13.70
C ASP A 129 -6.65 7.80 -15.18
N ALA A 130 -5.87 6.77 -15.48
CA ALA A 130 -5.60 6.39 -16.86
C ALA A 130 -6.90 6.00 -17.56
N SER A 131 -7.15 6.59 -18.74
CA SER A 131 -8.33 6.27 -19.58
C SER A 131 -8.43 4.79 -19.99
N TYR A 132 -7.41 3.99 -19.66
CA TYR A 132 -7.39 2.54 -19.75
C TYR A 132 -6.93 1.99 -18.41
N PRO A 133 -7.74 1.19 -17.69
CA PRO A 133 -7.28 0.51 -16.50
C PRO A 133 -6.12 -0.42 -16.89
N ILE A 134 -5.03 -0.35 -16.13
CA ILE A 134 -3.90 -1.29 -16.25
C ILE A 134 -4.44 -2.70 -16.00
N SER A 135 -4.08 -3.66 -16.86
CA SER A 135 -4.47 -5.06 -16.65
C SER A 135 -3.78 -5.59 -15.39
N ASN A 136 -4.44 -6.44 -14.62
CA ASN A 136 -3.78 -7.15 -13.51
C ASN A 136 -2.55 -7.95 -13.98
N ASP A 137 -2.54 -8.36 -15.25
CA ASP A 137 -1.42 -9.06 -15.88
C ASP A 137 -0.18 -8.18 -16.08
N ASP A 138 -0.33 -6.84 -16.03
CA ASP A 138 0.77 -5.88 -16.16
C ASP A 138 1.37 -5.52 -14.79
N LEU A 139 0.77 -5.96 -13.69
CA LEU A 139 1.28 -5.75 -12.33
C LEU A 139 2.38 -6.76 -12.02
N THR A 140 3.40 -6.33 -11.29
CA THR A 140 4.40 -7.25 -10.75
C THR A 140 3.76 -8.07 -9.64
N ASP A 141 3.78 -9.40 -9.76
CA ASP A 141 3.36 -10.29 -8.70
C ASP A 141 4.53 -10.73 -7.81
N GLY A 142 4.24 -11.12 -6.56
CA GLY A 142 5.24 -11.60 -5.61
C GLY A 142 5.50 -13.12 -5.69
N TRP A 143 4.92 -13.82 -6.68
CA TRP A 143 4.98 -15.27 -6.80
C TRP A 143 6.08 -15.74 -7.74
N GLY A 144 6.60 -14.85 -8.59
CA GLY A 144 7.76 -15.10 -9.42
C GLY A 144 9.06 -15.25 -8.63
N SER A 145 10.04 -15.91 -9.25
CA SER A 145 11.40 -16.07 -8.74
C SER A 145 12.42 -15.10 -9.35
N ASP A 146 11.98 -14.27 -10.30
CA ASP A 146 12.81 -13.25 -10.93
C ASP A 146 13.08 -12.08 -9.96
N LEU A 147 14.05 -11.24 -10.33
CA LEU A 147 14.46 -10.10 -9.50
C LEU A 147 13.32 -9.11 -9.21
N GLY A 148 12.42 -8.87 -10.17
CA GLY A 148 11.30 -7.95 -10.00
C GLY A 148 10.35 -8.44 -8.93
N SER A 149 9.92 -9.70 -9.03
CA SER A 149 9.05 -10.37 -8.06
C SER A 149 9.66 -10.42 -6.65
N LEU A 150 10.95 -10.73 -6.54
CA LEU A 150 11.66 -10.75 -5.25
C LEU A 150 11.75 -9.37 -4.59
N LEU A 151 12.03 -8.32 -5.36
CA LEU A 151 12.11 -6.95 -4.86
C LEU A 151 10.72 -6.42 -4.48
N TYR A 152 9.70 -6.71 -5.29
CA TYR A 152 8.31 -6.37 -5.00
C TYR A 152 7.84 -7.03 -3.70
N GLN A 153 8.02 -8.35 -3.57
CA GLN A 153 7.61 -9.08 -2.37
C GLN A 153 8.30 -8.55 -1.12
N HIS A 154 9.62 -8.30 -1.19
CA HIS A 154 10.35 -7.69 -0.07
C HIS A 154 9.78 -6.32 0.30
N ALA A 155 9.51 -5.47 -0.68
CA ALA A 155 8.95 -4.14 -0.42
C ALA A 155 7.53 -4.22 0.17
N ARG A 156 6.69 -5.15 -0.31
CA ARG A 156 5.35 -5.42 0.24
C ARG A 156 5.38 -5.88 1.70
N GLU A 157 6.41 -6.64 2.10
CA GLU A 157 6.56 -7.14 3.47
C GLU A 157 7.18 -6.14 4.44
N THR A 158 7.97 -5.18 3.94
CA THR A 158 8.84 -4.36 4.81
C THR A 158 8.57 -2.86 4.73
N THR A 159 7.82 -2.39 3.74
CA THR A 159 7.50 -0.96 3.61
C THR A 159 6.59 -0.53 4.76
N PRO A 160 7.02 0.45 5.59
CA PRO A 160 6.19 0.94 6.68
C PRO A 160 4.93 1.63 6.18
N LEU A 161 3.79 1.31 6.80
CA LEU A 161 2.50 1.89 6.41
C LEU A 161 2.37 3.34 6.90
N PRO A 162 1.62 4.17 6.16
CA PRO A 162 1.30 5.52 6.59
C PRO A 162 0.59 5.54 7.96
N GLY A 163 0.93 6.50 8.80
CA GLY A 163 0.28 6.71 10.10
C GLY A 163 0.73 5.78 11.25
N THR A 164 1.40 4.68 10.96
CA THR A 164 1.94 3.76 11.99
C THR A 164 3.46 3.66 12.00
N ASP A 165 4.12 3.96 10.87
CA ASP A 165 5.56 3.78 10.67
C ASP A 165 6.05 2.35 10.97
N THR A 166 5.14 1.38 10.90
CA THR A 166 5.42 -0.05 11.05
C THR A 166 5.15 -0.80 9.75
N ALA A 167 5.97 -1.80 9.46
CA ALA A 167 5.72 -2.72 8.36
C ALA A 167 4.40 -3.49 8.56
N PRO A 168 3.72 -3.90 7.48
CA PRO A 168 2.52 -4.71 7.55
C PRO A 168 2.79 -6.07 8.23
N ASP A 169 1.84 -6.50 9.05
CA ASP A 169 1.82 -7.87 9.59
C ASP A 169 0.86 -8.72 8.76
N TRP A 170 1.40 -9.42 7.77
CA TRP A 170 0.67 -10.32 6.88
C TRP A 170 0.28 -11.65 7.55
N MET A 171 0.77 -11.92 8.76
CA MET A 171 0.58 -13.19 9.48
C MET A 171 -0.45 -13.08 10.61
N ALA A 172 -0.77 -11.86 11.06
CA ALA A 172 -1.86 -11.62 11.98
C ALA A 172 -3.17 -12.06 11.31
N GLY A 173 -3.89 -13.01 11.91
CA GLY A 173 -5.21 -13.45 11.42
C GLY A 173 -6.31 -12.37 11.51
N GLN A 174 -5.99 -11.15 11.93
CA GLN A 174 -6.84 -9.95 11.92
C GLN A 174 -6.38 -9.04 10.78
N ARG A 175 -7.29 -8.28 10.16
CA ARG A 175 -6.90 -7.27 9.16
C ARG A 175 -5.94 -6.28 9.82
N HIS A 176 -4.87 -5.90 9.11
CA HIS A 176 -3.84 -5.02 9.69
C HIS A 176 -4.46 -3.72 10.23
N ALA A 177 -5.39 -3.14 9.48
CA ALA A 177 -6.19 -1.98 9.89
C ALA A 177 -6.86 -2.09 11.28
N ASP A 178 -7.39 -3.25 11.65
CA ASP A 178 -7.99 -3.44 12.98
C ASP A 178 -6.95 -3.27 14.09
N THR A 179 -5.73 -3.79 13.84
CA THR A 179 -4.60 -3.67 14.76
C THR A 179 -4.15 -2.20 14.88
N VAL A 180 -4.09 -1.49 13.75
CA VAL A 180 -3.77 -0.06 13.68
C VAL A 180 -4.75 0.77 14.52
N LEU A 181 -6.05 0.59 14.30
CA LEU A 181 -7.09 1.31 15.04
C LEU A 181 -7.10 0.95 16.53
N ALA A 182 -6.90 -0.33 16.86
CA ALA A 182 -6.83 -0.80 18.25
C ALA A 182 -5.61 -0.23 19.00
N ALA A 183 -4.49 0.00 18.30
CA ALA A 183 -3.31 0.67 18.82
C ALA A 183 -3.48 2.20 18.95
N GLY A 184 -4.62 2.75 18.51
CA GLY A 184 -4.94 4.17 18.63
C GLY A 184 -4.47 5.03 17.46
N HIS A 185 -4.03 4.44 16.35
CA HIS A 185 -3.59 5.14 15.16
C HIS A 185 -4.76 5.47 14.23
N TRP A 186 -5.65 6.37 14.67
CA TRP A 186 -6.82 6.78 13.89
C TRP A 186 -6.45 7.91 12.91
N PRO A 187 -6.83 7.83 11.61
CA PRO A 187 -6.52 8.86 10.63
C PRO A 187 -6.89 10.29 11.05
N HIS A 188 -8.10 10.49 11.57
CA HIS A 188 -8.56 11.84 11.97
C HIS A 188 -7.73 12.49 13.08
N LEU A 189 -6.98 11.72 13.89
CA LEU A 189 -6.09 12.29 14.91
C LEU A 189 -4.88 13.01 14.31
N ARG A 190 -4.53 12.71 13.05
CA ARG A 190 -3.47 13.38 12.29
C ARG A 190 -3.95 14.67 11.62
N ILE A 191 -5.25 14.98 11.70
CA ILE A 191 -5.85 16.19 11.15
C ILE A 191 -6.16 17.13 12.33
N PRO A 192 -5.45 18.27 12.48
CA PRO A 192 -5.58 19.13 13.67
C PRO A 192 -7.01 19.57 13.99
N THR A 193 -7.82 19.83 12.96
CA THR A 193 -9.23 20.23 13.10
C THR A 193 -10.14 19.09 13.55
N LEU A 194 -9.75 17.83 13.36
CA LEU A 194 -10.55 16.65 13.72
C LEU A 194 -10.00 15.91 14.96
N ALA A 195 -8.76 16.18 15.37
CA ALA A 195 -8.11 15.47 16.47
C ALA A 195 -8.87 15.52 17.81
N HIS A 196 -9.69 16.57 18.01
CA HIS A 196 -10.50 16.74 19.22
C HIS A 196 -11.62 15.70 19.39
N TYR A 197 -11.97 14.95 18.35
CA TYR A 197 -12.96 13.87 18.44
C TYR A 197 -12.44 12.62 19.17
N GLY A 198 -11.12 12.53 19.41
CA GLY A 198 -10.51 11.45 20.19
C GLY A 198 -10.74 10.05 19.60
N VAL A 199 -10.42 9.00 20.35
CA VAL A 199 -10.68 7.61 19.94
C VAL A 199 -12.01 7.09 20.52
N PRO A 200 -12.65 6.07 19.92
CA PRO A 200 -13.80 5.42 20.53
C PRO A 200 -13.46 4.90 21.93
N THR A 201 -14.10 5.43 22.95
CA THR A 201 -14.03 4.86 24.29
C THR A 201 -15.00 3.69 24.37
N ASN A 202 -14.50 2.47 24.62
CA ASN A 202 -15.34 1.34 24.97
C ASN A 202 -16.12 1.66 26.26
N THR A 203 -17.31 2.25 26.16
CA THR A 203 -18.27 2.25 27.25
C THR A 203 -18.77 0.81 27.38
N ARG A 204 -18.10 0.04 28.23
CA ARG A 204 -18.69 -1.16 28.84
C ARG A 204 -20.06 -0.74 29.37
N LYS A 205 -21.13 -1.33 28.82
CA LYS A 205 -22.43 -1.30 29.47
C LYS A 205 -22.29 -2.12 30.74
N ASP A 206 -22.26 -1.45 31.88
CA ASP A 206 -22.61 -2.07 33.17
C ASP A 206 -24.09 -2.46 33.17
#